data_AF-A0A944C2M6-F1
#
_entry.id   AF-A0A944C2M6-F1
#
_cell.length_a   1.000
_cell.length_b   1.000
_cell.length_c   1.000
_cell.angle_alpha   90.00
_cell.angle_beta   90.00
_cell.angle_gamma   90.00
#
_symmetry.space_group_name_H-M   'P 1'
#
loop_
_entity.id
_entity.type
_entity.pdbx_description
1 polymer ?
#
loop_
_entity_poly.entity_id
_entity_poly.type
_entity_poly.pdbx_seq_one_letter_code
_entity_poly.pdbx_strand_id
1 'polypeptide(L)'
;MKKFNFTLQSLKRYNDQVLSGEKSVLGRLRAELAEQQALLDEKTAEYEQSIIKLNSLVSEGTTAMRLSLHKKYVSSLQQDIYRIKAQMAQKREEIEIQLEKVVEATKEVSKLEKLEEKQLEEYRYAAQKEEELRIEEFVSNGVSNSGENA
;
A
#
# COMPACT_ATOMS: atom_id res chain seq x y z
N MET A 1 8.32 38.51 -9.69
CA MET A 1 8.41 37.41 -8.70
C MET A 1 9.17 36.20 -9.25
N LYS A 2 9.98 35.53 -8.41
CA LYS A 2 10.64 34.25 -8.74
C LYS A 2 9.62 33.10 -8.66
N LYS A 3 9.83 32.01 -9.43
CA LYS A 3 8.96 30.81 -9.35
C LYS A 3 8.92 30.21 -7.94
N PHE A 4 7.75 29.74 -7.51
CA PHE A 4 7.57 29.02 -6.25
C PHE A 4 8.41 27.73 -6.22
N ASN A 5 9.02 27.45 -5.08
CA ASN A 5 9.68 26.19 -4.78
C ASN A 5 9.38 25.81 -3.33
N PHE A 6 8.89 24.60 -3.12
CA PHE A 6 8.64 24.12 -1.77
C PHE A 6 9.95 23.90 -1.00
N THR A 7 10.06 24.48 0.19
CA THR A 7 11.30 24.47 0.97
C THR A 7 11.74 23.07 1.41
N LEU A 8 10.80 22.13 1.58
CA LEU A 8 11.08 20.74 1.99
C LEU A 8 10.89 19.73 0.84
N GLN A 9 11.07 20.15 -0.41
CA GLN A 9 10.87 19.31 -1.59
C GLN A 9 11.66 17.98 -1.55
N SER A 10 12.90 18.00 -1.08
CA SER A 10 13.74 16.81 -0.97
C SER A 10 13.19 15.81 0.06
N LEU A 11 12.72 16.31 1.21
CA LEU A 11 12.09 15.48 2.24
C LEU A 11 10.78 14.87 1.75
N LYS A 12 9.97 15.65 1.00
CA LYS A 12 8.74 15.14 0.37
C LYS A 12 9.03 13.96 -0.55
N ARG A 13 10.02 14.10 -1.45
CA ARG A 13 10.45 13.01 -2.35
C ARG A 13 10.92 11.78 -1.59
N TYR A 14 11.65 11.96 -0.50
CA TYR A 14 12.08 10.86 0.35
C TYR A 14 10.87 10.13 0.96
N ASN A 15 9.92 10.86 1.55
CA ASN A 15 8.73 10.25 2.13
C ASN A 15 7.85 9.53 1.09
N ASP A 16 7.74 10.09 -0.12
CA ASP A 16 7.06 9.43 -1.24
C ASP A 16 7.73 8.10 -1.61
N GLN A 17 9.07 8.07 -1.64
CA GLN A 17 9.84 6.86 -1.90
C GLN A 17 9.66 5.82 -0.79
N VAL A 18 9.68 6.23 0.47
CA VAL A 18 9.40 5.35 1.62
C VAL A 18 7.99 4.76 1.48
N LEU A 19 6.97 5.58 1.26
CA LEU A 19 5.59 5.13 1.07
C LEU A 19 5.45 4.13 -0.09
N SER A 20 6.14 4.40 -1.21
CA SER A 20 6.17 3.49 -2.36
C SER A 20 6.80 2.14 -1.98
N GLY A 21 7.91 2.17 -1.24
CA GLY A 21 8.57 0.97 -0.71
C GLY A 21 7.66 0.15 0.20
N GLU A 22 7.02 0.77 1.19
CA GLU A 22 6.12 0.09 2.13
C GLU A 22 4.90 -0.53 1.39
N LYS A 23 4.36 0.15 0.37
CA LYS A 23 3.29 -0.38 -0.49
C LYS A 23 3.75 -1.57 -1.33
N SER A 24 4.98 -1.53 -1.85
CA SER A 24 5.56 -2.64 -2.61
C SER A 24 5.70 -3.89 -1.75
N VAL A 25 6.22 -3.74 -0.52
CA VAL A 25 6.31 -4.85 0.45
C VAL A 25 4.92 -5.40 0.78
N LEU A 26 3.94 -4.54 1.05
CA LEU A 26 2.56 -4.96 1.29
C LEU A 26 1.97 -5.74 0.11
N GLY A 27 2.21 -5.28 -1.12
CA GLY A 27 1.78 -5.95 -2.34
C GLY A 27 2.37 -7.35 -2.47
N ARG A 28 3.67 -7.51 -2.19
CA ARG A 28 4.34 -8.82 -2.18
C ARG A 28 3.75 -9.77 -1.14
N LEU A 29 3.56 -9.31 0.11
CA LEU A 29 2.98 -10.15 1.17
C LEU A 29 1.57 -10.63 0.81
N ARG A 30 0.76 -9.77 0.18
CA ARG A 30 -0.58 -10.14 -0.30
C ARG A 30 -0.54 -11.17 -1.44
N ALA A 31 0.42 -11.05 -2.35
CA ALA A 31 0.64 -12.04 -3.40
C ALA A 31 1.04 -13.41 -2.81
N GLU A 32 1.99 -13.42 -1.86
CA GLU A 32 2.40 -14.64 -1.14
C GLU A 32 1.21 -15.30 -0.42
N LEU A 33 0.34 -14.51 0.24
CA LEU A 33 -0.87 -15.04 0.89
C LEU A 33 -1.85 -15.64 -0.13
N ALA A 34 -1.99 -15.03 -1.31
CA ALA A 34 -2.86 -15.54 -2.37
C ALA A 34 -2.33 -16.86 -2.95
N GLU A 35 -1.02 -16.99 -3.13
CA GLU A 35 -0.37 -18.24 -3.53
C GLU A 35 -0.58 -19.36 -2.49
N GLN A 36 -0.45 -19.03 -1.20
CA GLN A 36 -0.74 -19.97 -0.11
C GLN A 36 -2.21 -20.40 -0.08
N GLN A 37 -3.15 -19.49 -0.38
CA GLN A 37 -4.56 -19.81 -0.49
C GLN A 37 -4.82 -20.79 -1.65
N ALA A 38 -4.21 -20.56 -2.82
CA ALA A 38 -4.34 -21.47 -3.96
C ALA A 38 -3.80 -22.87 -3.64
N LEU A 39 -2.64 -22.96 -2.95
CA LEU A 39 -2.08 -24.23 -2.49
C LEU A 39 -2.98 -24.93 -1.46
N LEU A 40 -3.59 -24.17 -0.55
CA LEU A 40 -4.54 -24.70 0.41
C LEU A 40 -5.76 -25.31 -0.29
N ASP A 41 -6.30 -24.61 -1.29
CA ASP A 41 -7.47 -25.06 -2.06
C ASP A 41 -7.14 -26.35 -2.82
N GLU A 42 -5.96 -26.41 -3.47
CA GLU A 42 -5.46 -27.63 -4.13
C GLU A 42 -5.37 -28.81 -3.16
N LYS A 43 -4.71 -28.62 -2.01
CA LYS A 43 -4.54 -29.69 -1.02
C LYS A 43 -5.86 -30.12 -0.39
N THR A 44 -6.81 -29.20 -0.23
CA THR A 44 -8.15 -29.51 0.28
C THR A 44 -8.94 -30.34 -0.72
N ALA A 45 -8.92 -29.98 -2.01
CA ALA A 45 -9.54 -30.77 -3.06
C ALA A 45 -8.92 -32.17 -3.17
N GLU A 46 -7.60 -32.27 -3.08
CA GLU A 46 -6.88 -33.54 -3.09
C GLU A 46 -7.24 -34.43 -1.88
N TYR A 47 -7.38 -33.82 -0.69
CA TYR A 47 -7.83 -34.50 0.51
C TYR A 47 -9.25 -35.05 0.34
N GLU A 48 -10.19 -34.26 -0.17
CA GLU A 48 -11.56 -34.69 -0.42
C GLU A 48 -11.64 -35.85 -1.41
N GLN A 49 -10.90 -35.77 -2.52
CA GLN A 49 -10.79 -36.86 -3.48
C GLN A 49 -10.18 -38.11 -2.86
N SER A 50 -9.18 -37.96 -2.00
CA SER A 50 -8.53 -39.08 -1.30
C SER A 50 -9.48 -39.77 -0.32
N ILE A 51 -10.36 -39.01 0.34
CA ILE A 51 -11.42 -39.57 1.20
C ILE A 51 -12.44 -40.37 0.38
N ILE A 52 -12.90 -39.82 -0.75
CA ILE A 52 -13.80 -40.53 -1.67
C ILE A 52 -13.16 -41.85 -2.13
N LYS A 53 -11.87 -41.81 -2.51
CA LYS A 53 -11.16 -43.01 -2.96
C LYS A 53 -11.00 -44.03 -1.83
N LEU A 54 -10.71 -43.59 -0.61
CA LEU A 54 -10.63 -44.46 0.56
C LEU A 54 -11.96 -45.19 0.80
N ASN A 55 -13.08 -44.48 0.70
CA ASN A 55 -14.41 -45.07 0.87
C ASN A 55 -14.72 -46.11 -0.22
N SER A 56 -14.38 -45.84 -1.48
CA SER A 56 -14.52 -46.81 -2.59
C SER A 56 -13.70 -48.08 -2.35
N LEU A 57 -12.45 -47.94 -1.89
CA LEU A 57 -11.60 -49.09 -1.55
C LEU A 57 -12.17 -49.94 -0.42
N VAL A 58 -12.83 -49.31 0.56
CA VAL A 58 -13.50 -50.03 1.65
C VAL A 58 -14.72 -50.77 1.12
N SER A 59 -15.55 -50.15 0.27
CA SER A 59 -16.76 -50.78 -0.27
C SER A 59 -16.48 -51.91 -1.28
N GLU A 60 -15.44 -51.76 -2.10
CA GLU A 60 -15.05 -52.77 -3.11
C GLU A 60 -14.30 -53.97 -2.49
N GLY A 61 -13.88 -53.85 -1.23
CA GLY A 61 -12.97 -54.79 -0.59
C GLY A 61 -11.52 -54.56 -1.03
N THR A 62 -10.61 -54.40 -0.08
CA THR A 62 -9.20 -54.17 -0.36
C THR A 62 -8.30 -54.84 0.67
N THR A 63 -7.00 -54.90 0.40
CA THR A 63 -6.03 -55.44 1.35
C THR A 63 -5.79 -54.47 2.49
N ALA A 64 -5.56 -54.99 3.71
CA ALA A 64 -5.23 -54.16 4.87
C ALA A 64 -4.00 -53.26 4.62
N MET A 65 -3.03 -53.73 3.85
CA MET A 65 -1.86 -52.95 3.44
C MET A 65 -2.25 -51.72 2.61
N ARG A 66 -3.06 -51.91 1.55
CA ARG A 66 -3.49 -50.82 0.67
C ARG A 66 -4.35 -49.80 1.43
N LEU A 67 -5.22 -50.28 2.31
CA LEU A 67 -6.03 -49.43 3.18
C LEU A 67 -5.16 -48.59 4.12
N SER A 68 -4.15 -49.20 4.74
CA SER A 68 -3.20 -48.51 5.64
C SER A 68 -2.41 -47.43 4.90
N LEU A 69 -1.92 -47.72 3.69
CA LEU A 69 -1.18 -46.75 2.88
C LEU A 69 -2.05 -45.53 2.52
N HIS A 70 -3.28 -45.75 2.06
CA HIS A 70 -4.19 -44.64 1.76
C HIS A 70 -4.55 -43.81 2.99
N LYS A 71 -4.78 -44.44 4.16
CA LYS A 71 -5.02 -43.70 5.41
C LYS A 71 -3.84 -42.81 5.78
N LYS A 72 -2.60 -43.30 5.66
CA LYS A 72 -1.40 -42.49 5.89
C LYS A 72 -1.34 -41.28 4.96
N TYR A 73 -1.69 -41.47 3.68
CA TYR A 73 -1.72 -40.37 2.71
C TYR A 73 -2.76 -39.29 3.06
N VAL A 74 -3.97 -39.71 3.42
CA VAL A 74 -5.01 -38.78 3.90
C VAL A 74 -4.54 -38.01 5.13
N SER A 75 -3.89 -38.69 6.08
CA SER A 75 -3.33 -38.03 7.27
C SER A 75 -2.21 -37.04 6.92
N SER A 76 -1.34 -37.33 5.94
CA SER A 76 -0.31 -36.37 5.52
C SER A 76 -0.92 -35.14 4.85
N LEU A 77 -1.94 -35.30 4.00
CA LEU A 77 -2.65 -34.17 3.41
C LEU A 77 -3.30 -33.29 4.47
N GLN A 78 -3.90 -33.90 5.50
CA GLN A 78 -4.48 -33.17 6.61
C GLN A 78 -3.42 -32.36 7.39
N GLN A 79 -2.23 -32.94 7.62
CA GLN A 79 -1.10 -32.25 8.26
C GLN A 79 -0.60 -31.08 7.41
N ASP A 80 -0.49 -31.25 6.09
CA ASP A 80 -0.09 -30.20 5.17
C ASP A 80 -1.11 -29.04 5.18
N ILE A 81 -2.41 -29.34 5.14
CA ILE A 81 -3.48 -28.34 5.27
C ILE A 81 -3.36 -27.53 6.57
N TYR A 82 -3.12 -28.20 7.71
CA TYR A 82 -2.92 -27.48 8.98
C TYR A 82 -1.68 -26.60 8.96
N ARG A 83 -0.56 -27.08 8.40
CA ARG A 83 0.67 -26.30 8.29
C ARG A 83 0.47 -25.06 7.42
N ILE A 84 -0.17 -25.21 6.26
CA ILE A 84 -0.44 -24.08 5.35
C ILE A 84 -1.33 -23.04 6.05
N LYS A 85 -2.39 -23.46 6.74
CA LYS A 85 -3.27 -22.55 7.50
C LYS A 85 -2.52 -21.79 8.59
N ALA A 86 -1.60 -22.45 9.31
CA ALA A 86 -0.77 -21.79 10.32
C ALA A 86 0.18 -20.75 9.70
N GLN A 87 0.82 -21.08 8.59
CA GLN A 87 1.68 -20.15 7.85
C GLN A 87 0.90 -18.95 7.31
N MET A 88 -0.31 -19.16 6.80
CA MET A 88 -1.20 -18.10 6.35
C MET A 88 -1.61 -17.17 7.50
N ALA A 89 -1.84 -17.70 8.71
CA ALA A 89 -2.15 -16.89 9.87
C ALA A 89 -0.99 -15.94 10.23
N GLN A 90 0.25 -16.46 10.23
CA GLN A 90 1.45 -15.63 10.41
C GLN A 90 1.60 -14.58 9.31
N LYS A 91 1.36 -14.97 8.06
CA LYS A 91 1.43 -14.04 6.91
C LYS A 91 0.39 -12.93 7.01
N ARG A 92 -0.81 -13.21 7.54
CA ARG A 92 -1.83 -12.18 7.79
C ARG A 92 -1.39 -11.20 8.86
N GLU A 93 -0.75 -11.67 9.93
CA GLU A 93 -0.18 -10.79 10.95
C GLU A 93 0.93 -9.89 10.37
N GLU A 94 1.82 -10.44 9.53
CA GLU A 94 2.82 -9.64 8.80
C GLU A 94 2.18 -8.57 7.91
N ILE A 95 1.06 -8.89 7.25
CA ILE A 95 0.29 -7.94 6.42
C ILE A 95 -0.29 -6.80 7.27
N GLU A 96 -0.86 -7.10 8.43
CA GLU A 96 -1.41 -6.06 9.33
C GLU A 96 -0.31 -5.11 9.81
N ILE A 97 0.84 -5.65 10.27
CA ILE A 97 2.00 -4.85 10.66
C ILE A 97 2.48 -3.98 9.50
N GLN A 98 2.52 -4.53 8.28
CA GLN A 98 2.93 -3.80 7.10
C GLN A 98 1.91 -2.72 6.70
N LEU A 99 0.62 -2.95 6.92
CA LEU A 99 -0.43 -1.96 6.69
C LEU A 99 -0.27 -0.76 7.62
N GLU A 100 0.06 -0.98 8.90
CA GLU A 100 0.36 0.10 9.84
C GLU A 100 1.53 0.99 9.37
N LYS A 101 2.60 0.38 8.82
CA LYS A 101 3.72 1.14 8.24
C LYS A 101 3.30 1.97 7.04
N VAL A 102 2.46 1.41 6.14
CA VAL A 102 1.92 2.16 5.00
C VAL A 102 1.07 3.34 5.48
N VAL A 103 0.24 3.13 6.51
CA VAL A 103 -0.59 4.19 7.10
C VAL A 103 0.30 5.29 7.68
N GLU A 104 1.35 4.94 8.42
CA GLU A 104 2.24 5.94 9.01
C GLU A 104 3.02 6.71 7.94
N ALA A 105 3.59 6.02 6.95
CA ALA A 105 4.24 6.68 5.81
C ALA A 105 3.28 7.60 5.04
N THR A 106 2.00 7.21 4.91
CA THR A 106 0.96 8.05 4.28
C THR A 106 0.72 9.32 5.08
N LYS A 107 0.65 9.23 6.42
CA LYS A 107 0.50 10.43 7.27
C LYS A 107 1.66 11.40 7.08
N GLU A 108 2.90 10.90 7.01
CA GLU A 108 4.08 11.74 6.82
C GLU A 108 4.09 12.45 5.46
N VAL A 109 3.65 11.77 4.38
CA VAL A 109 3.46 12.41 3.07
C VAL A 109 2.37 13.50 3.16
N SER A 110 1.21 13.18 3.73
CA SER A 110 0.09 14.14 3.84
C SER A 110 0.42 15.36 4.70
N LYS A 111 1.28 15.23 5.73
CA LYS A 111 1.78 16.38 6.51
C LYS A 111 2.58 17.34 5.61
N LEU A 112 3.43 16.81 4.74
CA LEU A 112 4.25 17.62 3.82
C LEU A 112 3.41 18.25 2.71
N GLU A 113 2.41 17.55 2.18
CA GLU A 113 1.48 18.10 1.20
C GLU A 113 0.72 19.31 1.75
N LYS A 114 0.21 19.22 2.99
CA LYS A 114 -0.45 20.35 3.65
C LYS A 114 0.49 21.53 3.89
N LEU A 115 1.75 21.26 4.24
CA LEU A 115 2.74 22.31 4.43
C LEU A 115 3.12 22.99 3.11
N GLU A 116 3.21 22.22 2.03
CA GLU A 116 3.45 22.73 0.68
C GLU A 116 2.31 23.63 0.21
N GLU A 117 1.06 23.19 0.42
CA GLU A 117 -0.14 23.99 0.10
C GLU A 117 -0.12 25.33 0.84
N LYS A 118 0.16 25.32 2.15
CA LYS A 118 0.28 26.54 2.95
C LYS A 118 1.39 27.48 2.43
N GLN A 119 2.58 26.95 2.13
CA GLN A 119 3.67 27.77 1.58
C GLN A 119 3.32 28.34 0.21
N LEU A 120 2.58 27.60 -0.61
CA LEU A 120 2.11 28.05 -1.92
C LEU A 120 1.08 29.18 -1.78
N GLU A 121 0.17 29.09 -0.82
CA GLU A 121 -0.79 30.16 -0.50
C GLU A 121 -0.07 31.43 -0.02
N GLU A 122 0.87 31.30 0.91
CA GLU A 122 1.69 32.43 1.41
C GLU A 122 2.47 33.10 0.27
N TYR A 123 3.06 32.31 -0.62
CA TYR A 123 3.73 32.81 -1.82
C TYR A 123 2.77 33.56 -2.76
N ARG A 124 1.57 33.03 -3.01
CA ARG A 124 0.56 33.68 -3.86
C ARG A 124 0.08 35.00 -3.26
N TYR A 125 -0.14 35.03 -1.94
CA TYR A 125 -0.53 36.25 -1.24
C TYR A 125 0.55 37.34 -1.32
N ALA A 126 1.82 36.96 -1.12
CA ALA A 126 2.94 37.90 -1.28
C ALA A 126 3.06 38.41 -2.73
N ALA A 127 2.84 37.54 -3.73
CA ALA A 127 2.83 37.90 -5.15
C ALA A 127 1.78 38.95 -5.47
N GLN A 128 0.55 38.73 -5.00
CA GLN A 128 -0.54 39.67 -5.18
C GLN A 128 -0.23 41.02 -4.52
N LYS A 129 0.30 41.02 -3.29
CA LYS A 129 0.65 42.25 -2.58
C LYS A 129 1.77 43.04 -3.26
N GLU A 130 2.79 42.38 -3.82
CA GLU A 130 3.83 43.07 -4.61
C GLU A 130 3.25 43.70 -5.87
N GLU A 131 2.31 43.02 -6.53
CA GLU A 131 1.62 43.55 -7.71
C GLU A 131 0.73 44.75 -7.37
N GLU A 132 -0.04 44.70 -6.28
CA GLU A 132 -0.83 45.82 -5.78
C GLU A 132 0.04 47.06 -5.50
N LEU A 133 1.16 46.90 -4.80
CA LEU A 133 2.11 47.99 -4.53
C LEU A 133 2.72 48.59 -5.80
N ARG A 134 3.04 47.75 -6.81
CA ARG A 134 3.52 48.24 -8.11
C ARG A 134 2.47 49.07 -8.84
N ILE A 135 1.21 48.65 -8.76
CA ILE A 135 0.09 49.40 -9.37
C ILE A 135 -0.10 50.74 -8.65
N GLU A 136 -0.09 50.76 -7.32
CA GLU A 136 -0.18 51.99 -6.52
C GLU A 136 0.96 52.97 -6.84
N GLU A 137 2.20 52.48 -6.90
CA GLU A 137 3.36 53.30 -7.28
C GLU A 137 3.20 53.87 -8.70
N PHE A 138 2.78 53.05 -9.67
CA PHE A 138 2.54 53.50 -11.04
C PHE A 138 1.46 54.61 -11.12
N VAL A 139 0.35 54.44 -10.41
CA VAL A 139 -0.73 55.45 -10.37
C VAL A 139 -0.25 56.74 -9.70
N SER A 140 0.44 56.65 -8.57
CA SER A 140 0.96 57.83 -7.87
C SER A 140 1.96 58.63 -8.70
N ASN A 141 2.90 57.96 -9.37
CA ASN A 141 3.90 58.59 -10.23
C ASN A 141 3.31 59.16 -11.54
N GLY A 142 2.26 58.53 -12.08
CA GLY A 142 1.55 59.02 -13.27
C GLY A 142 0.74 60.31 -13.02
N VAL A 143 0.19 60.47 -11.81
CA VAL A 143 -0.58 61.68 -11.43
C VAL A 143 0.35 62.88 -11.16
N SER A 144 1.56 62.66 -10.62
CA SER A 144 2.56 63.73 -10.44
C SER A 144 3.08 64.32 -11.75
N ASN A 145 3.13 63.55 -12.84
CA ASN A 145 3.66 64.02 -14.13
C ASN A 145 2.62 64.77 -15.00
N SER A 146 1.35 64.79 -14.61
CA SER A 146 0.25 65.45 -15.34
C SER A 146 -0.16 66.80 -14.74
N GLY A 147 0.51 67.25 -13.67
CA GLY A 147 0.27 68.53 -13.01
C GLY A 147 1.22 69.68 -13.39
N GLU A 148 2.24 69.46 -14.25
CA GLU A 148 3.25 70.48 -14.62
C GLU A 148 3.00 71.19 -15.95
N ASN A 149 1.88 70.94 -16.63
CA ASN A 149 1.47 71.71 -17.82
C ASN A 149 0.09 72.35 -17.59
N ALA A 150 0.07 73.45 -16.83
CA ALA A 150 -1.05 74.40 -16.78
C ALA A 150 -0.50 75.83 -16.88
#